data_AF-M3HKP1-F1
#
_entry.id   AF-M3HKP1-F1
#
_cell.length_a   1.000
_cell.length_b   1.000
_cell.length_c   1.000
_cell.angle_alpha   90.00
_cell.angle_beta   90.00
_cell.angle_gamma   90.00
#
_symmetry.space_group_name_H-M   'P 1'
#
loop_
_entity.id
_entity.type
_entity.pdbx_description
1 polymer ?
#
loop_
_entity_poly.entity_id
_entity_poly.type
_entity_poly.pdbx_seq_one_letter_code
_entity_poly.pdbx_strand_id
1 'polypeptide(L)'
;MTRVSSKFKFKTTSDFNIIRKMFELSGTEWSGPVSPEEFADVLTNNIRQYIENGGKIVAYYVEDTTNSTIVASTFVKHVKGFYKPANRSNAISSLPDPSLFGVNNITALLISFVFTHQEYRKQGLAEFCVSSAIEATEEEIIKQKLESSDDSVVDNFKKMSIVDGSEHLDKDLANYYLGKEYVWYLYSGVNTYYERFGFHAYPLDFYAAPNTLLTEESEKVITTMIQDSESSDPSQVKHSGKKLKLLSADNPADQEIVQFILQNKELDIVTEINKLLTHSELQGDRKSSTSLTNLTNILAMSKPGSHTALSSITESNTVGAGAGLSGGRRKSSVQNQTVPKFSLKPTYLEHQWNAFFEKEILKNKGETTKKFTNIQGAIVTNELQQRSYYALWFMLKGQFFIIDMGEMQFQGTQPPVNGRRRGSSLSGINELGGFNFQDLEILVLTALYVAKQRSPKFDKVYTSVVDTPSEIPDPIMFDFFTNYLPATVKENQSESTKVEFITDAAHQIGLLPMLKKFGNNKPDFELDFLNSMVFWG
;
A
#
# COMPACT_ATOMS: atom_id res chain seq x y z
N MET A 1 3.85 -4.74 31.71
CA MET A 1 3.96 -6.18 32.09
C MET A 1 2.92 -6.53 33.14
N THR A 2 1.68 -6.72 32.70
CA THR A 2 0.64 -7.38 33.48
C THR A 2 1.03 -8.85 33.59
N ARG A 3 1.25 -9.35 34.82
CA ARG A 3 1.58 -10.76 35.06
C ARG A 3 0.43 -11.65 34.59
N VAL A 4 0.57 -12.27 33.44
CA VAL A 4 -0.31 -13.35 32.98
C VAL A 4 -0.14 -14.54 33.93
N SER A 5 -1.26 -15.13 34.33
CA SER A 5 -1.30 -16.28 35.24
C SER A 5 -0.49 -17.46 34.69
N SER A 6 0.18 -18.23 35.57
CA SER A 6 1.00 -19.40 35.21
C SER A 6 0.24 -20.54 34.50
N LYS A 7 -1.07 -20.39 34.31
CA LYS A 7 -1.95 -21.33 33.61
C LYS A 7 -1.84 -21.24 32.09
N PHE A 8 -1.34 -20.14 31.55
CA PHE A 8 -1.25 -19.92 30.11
C PHE A 8 0.15 -20.23 29.60
N LYS A 9 0.24 -21.05 28.54
CA LYS A 9 1.52 -21.39 27.87
C LYS A 9 1.52 -20.90 26.43
N PHE A 10 2.55 -20.12 26.08
CA PHE A 10 2.84 -19.71 24.72
C PHE A 10 3.51 -20.85 23.95
N LYS A 11 3.07 -21.11 22.73
CA LYS A 11 3.58 -22.16 21.85
C LYS A 11 3.65 -21.68 20.40
N THR A 12 4.54 -22.28 19.64
CA THR A 12 4.67 -22.10 18.19
C THR A 12 4.20 -23.38 17.50
N THR A 13 3.66 -23.29 16.29
CA THR A 13 3.30 -24.49 15.51
C THR A 13 3.46 -24.27 14.01
N SER A 14 3.79 -25.36 13.33
CA SER A 14 3.73 -25.48 11.87
C SER A 14 2.70 -26.54 11.44
N ASP A 15 1.97 -27.14 12.39
CA ASP A 15 1.02 -28.21 12.12
C ASP A 15 -0.31 -27.64 11.62
N PHE A 16 -0.68 -27.98 10.39
CA PHE A 16 -1.91 -27.50 9.74
C PHE A 16 -3.19 -27.84 10.53
N ASN A 17 -3.19 -28.94 11.29
CA ASN A 17 -4.34 -29.32 12.11
C ASN A 17 -4.56 -28.36 13.30
N ILE A 18 -3.48 -27.84 13.88
CA ILE A 18 -3.55 -26.85 14.97
C ILE A 18 -3.90 -25.48 14.39
N ILE A 19 -3.30 -25.14 13.24
CA ILE A 19 -3.62 -23.90 12.49
C ILE A 19 -5.11 -23.85 12.14
N ARG A 20 -5.69 -24.96 11.67
CA ARG A 20 -7.13 -25.06 11.41
C ARG A 20 -7.95 -24.73 12.64
N LYS A 21 -7.61 -25.29 13.81
CA LYS A 21 -8.28 -24.98 15.09
C LYS A 21 -8.14 -23.51 15.49
N MET A 22 -6.98 -22.89 15.21
CA MET A 22 -6.79 -21.45 15.44
C MET A 22 -7.71 -20.62 14.55
N PHE A 23 -7.90 -21.00 13.29
CA PHE A 23 -8.83 -20.30 12.39
C PHE A 23 -10.29 -20.56 12.72
N GLU A 24 -10.65 -21.77 13.13
CA GLU A 24 -12.00 -22.12 13.58
C GLU A 24 -12.41 -21.22 14.75
N LEU A 25 -11.50 -21.04 15.72
CA LEU A 25 -11.66 -20.11 16.83
C LEU A 25 -11.89 -18.67 16.34
N SER A 26 -11.05 -18.18 15.42
CA SER A 26 -11.22 -16.83 14.85
C SER A 26 -12.48 -16.67 13.99
N GLY A 27 -12.91 -17.76 13.35
CA GLY A 27 -14.09 -17.82 12.49
C GLY A 27 -15.38 -17.59 13.27
N THR A 28 -15.40 -17.87 14.58
CA THR A 28 -16.58 -17.55 15.42
C THR A 28 -17.01 -16.09 15.35
N GLU A 29 -16.07 -15.16 15.12
CA GLU A 29 -16.39 -13.73 14.96
C GLU A 29 -16.12 -13.21 13.55
N TRP A 30 -15.19 -13.82 12.81
CA TRP A 30 -14.72 -13.29 11.52
C TRP A 30 -15.17 -14.09 10.29
N SER A 31 -15.89 -15.22 10.45
CA SER A 31 -16.31 -16.05 9.30
C SER A 31 -17.32 -15.35 8.37
N GLY A 32 -17.93 -14.26 8.84
CA GLY A 32 -18.85 -13.45 8.04
C GLY A 32 -20.03 -14.29 7.52
N PRO A 33 -20.21 -14.45 6.20
CA PRO A 33 -21.31 -15.22 5.63
C PRO A 33 -21.10 -16.74 5.62
N VAL A 34 -19.94 -17.22 6.06
CA VAL A 34 -19.48 -18.62 5.98
C VAL A 34 -19.48 -19.26 7.36
N SER A 35 -19.56 -20.59 7.47
CA SER A 35 -19.42 -21.27 8.76
C SER A 35 -17.98 -21.15 9.31
N PRO A 36 -17.75 -21.20 10.63
CA PRO A 36 -16.41 -21.15 11.20
C PRO A 36 -15.48 -22.27 10.69
N GLU A 37 -16.03 -23.46 10.44
CA GLU A 37 -15.30 -24.61 9.91
C GLU A 37 -14.87 -24.39 8.44
N GLU A 38 -15.80 -23.94 7.60
CA GLU A 38 -15.49 -23.62 6.19
C GLU A 38 -14.47 -22.47 6.10
N PHE A 39 -14.58 -21.47 6.97
CA PHE A 39 -13.60 -20.38 7.07
C PHE A 39 -12.20 -20.89 7.44
N ALA A 40 -12.14 -21.82 8.39
CA ALA A 40 -10.88 -22.44 8.81
C ALA A 40 -10.23 -23.27 7.69
N ASP A 41 -11.03 -24.02 6.93
CA ASP A 41 -10.55 -24.84 5.82
C ASP A 41 -10.01 -23.99 4.68
N VAL A 42 -10.71 -22.91 4.30
CA VAL A 42 -10.27 -21.99 3.24
C VAL A 42 -8.95 -21.31 3.61
N LEU A 43 -8.82 -20.76 4.82
CA LEU A 43 -7.60 -20.08 5.24
C LEU A 43 -6.42 -21.03 5.43
N THR A 44 -6.66 -22.23 5.97
CA THR A 44 -5.59 -23.24 6.12
C THR A 44 -5.08 -23.69 4.75
N ASN A 45 -5.96 -23.85 3.76
CA ASN A 45 -5.56 -24.15 2.39
C ASN A 45 -4.81 -23.00 1.72
N ASN A 46 -5.22 -21.75 1.97
CA ASN A 46 -4.50 -20.57 1.47
C ASN A 46 -3.07 -20.53 2.01
N ILE A 47 -2.88 -20.74 3.32
CA ILE A 47 -1.54 -20.83 3.95
C ILE A 47 -0.71 -21.94 3.33
N ARG A 48 -1.30 -23.12 3.10
CA ARG A 48 -0.59 -24.22 2.46
C ARG A 48 -0.06 -23.83 1.09
N GLN A 49 -0.91 -23.26 0.23
CA GLN A 49 -0.51 -22.80 -1.10
C GLN A 49 0.55 -21.69 -1.05
N TYR A 50 0.42 -20.75 -0.10
CA TYR A 50 1.42 -19.69 0.08
C TYR A 50 2.79 -20.24 0.47
N ILE A 51 2.84 -21.23 1.36
CA ILE A 51 4.07 -21.90 1.77
C ILE A 51 4.65 -22.73 0.61
N GLU A 52 3.81 -23.43 -0.15
CA GLU A 52 4.22 -24.18 -1.35
C GLU A 52 4.83 -23.26 -2.42
N ASN A 53 4.31 -22.03 -2.55
CA ASN A 53 4.83 -21.00 -3.44
C ASN A 53 6.09 -20.29 -2.91
N GLY A 54 6.67 -20.75 -1.81
CA GLY A 54 7.93 -20.23 -1.25
C GLY A 54 7.77 -19.11 -0.22
N GLY A 55 6.55 -18.85 0.26
CA GLY A 55 6.29 -17.91 1.34
C GLY A 55 6.61 -18.49 2.73
N LYS A 56 6.92 -17.63 3.71
CA LYS A 56 7.16 -18.02 5.11
C LYS A 56 6.06 -17.43 6.01
N ILE A 57 5.34 -18.32 6.71
CA ILE A 57 4.34 -17.97 7.73
C ILE A 57 4.62 -18.82 8.97
N VAL A 58 4.60 -18.19 10.14
CA VAL A 58 4.72 -18.86 11.44
C VAL A 58 3.49 -18.56 12.30
N ALA A 59 2.90 -19.61 12.87
CA ALA A 59 1.71 -19.50 13.71
C ALA A 59 2.09 -19.59 15.20
N TYR A 60 1.54 -18.68 15.99
CA TYR A 60 1.75 -18.57 17.43
C TYR A 60 0.41 -18.63 18.17
N TYR A 61 0.38 -19.35 19.29
CA TYR A 61 -0.83 -19.47 20.07
C TYR A 61 -0.55 -19.58 21.57
N VAL A 62 -1.58 -19.27 22.35
CA VAL A 62 -1.58 -19.43 23.81
C VAL A 62 -2.64 -20.46 24.18
N GLU A 63 -2.20 -21.47 24.92
CA GLU A 63 -3.04 -22.56 25.40
C GLU A 63 -3.27 -22.43 26.91
N ASP A 64 -4.52 -22.61 27.35
CA ASP A 64 -4.82 -22.80 28.77
C ASP A 64 -4.51 -24.24 29.17
N THR A 65 -3.54 -24.41 30.05
CA THR A 65 -3.10 -25.73 30.54
C THR A 65 -4.15 -26.48 31.35
N THR A 66 -5.21 -25.80 31.82
CA THR A 66 -6.28 -26.44 32.60
C THR A 66 -7.32 -27.12 31.72
N ASN A 67 -7.58 -26.57 30.53
CA ASN A 67 -8.60 -27.07 29.60
C ASN A 67 -8.02 -27.57 28.26
N SER A 68 -6.71 -27.40 28.03
CA SER A 68 -6.01 -27.67 26.78
C SER A 68 -6.68 -27.00 25.56
N THR A 69 -7.27 -25.83 25.80
CA THR A 69 -7.95 -25.03 24.77
C THR A 69 -7.07 -23.90 24.31
N ILE A 70 -7.13 -23.59 23.01
CA ILE A 70 -6.47 -22.43 22.44
C ILE A 70 -7.27 -21.19 22.81
N VAL A 71 -6.61 -20.23 23.44
CA VAL A 71 -7.25 -19.02 23.99
C VAL A 71 -6.92 -17.78 23.18
N ALA A 72 -5.71 -17.69 22.65
CA ALA A 72 -5.29 -16.58 21.79
C ALA A 72 -4.39 -17.10 20.66
N SER A 73 -4.42 -16.40 19.53
CA SER A 73 -3.65 -16.74 18.32
C SER A 73 -3.13 -15.49 17.62
N THR A 74 -2.01 -15.65 16.92
CA THR A 74 -1.47 -14.67 15.98
C THR A 74 -0.58 -15.36 14.95
N PHE A 75 -0.43 -14.74 13.79
CA PHE A 75 0.36 -15.26 12.68
C PHE A 75 1.37 -14.19 12.25
N VAL A 76 2.61 -14.62 12.03
CA VAL A 76 3.66 -13.78 11.47
C VAL A 76 3.96 -14.22 10.05
N LYS A 77 3.73 -13.34 9.08
CA LYS A 77 3.99 -13.57 7.66
C LYS A 77 5.17 -12.72 7.22
N HIS A 78 6.07 -13.32 6.46
CA HIS A 78 7.23 -12.62 5.88
C HIS A 78 6.87 -12.14 4.47
N VAL A 79 6.95 -10.82 4.28
CA VAL A 79 6.65 -10.13 3.02
C VAL A 79 7.88 -9.36 2.58
N LYS A 80 8.12 -9.24 1.27
CA LYS A 80 9.25 -8.49 0.73
C LYS A 80 8.92 -7.00 0.71
N GLY A 81 9.90 -6.17 1.01
CA GLY A 81 9.77 -4.71 1.00
C GLY A 81 11.04 -4.02 0.52
N PHE A 82 10.93 -2.70 0.42
CA PHE A 82 11.98 -1.79 0.02
C PHE A 82 12.29 -0.83 1.16
N TYR A 83 13.57 -0.64 1.45
CA TYR A 83 14.04 0.29 2.46
C TYR A 83 15.14 1.16 1.89
N LYS A 84 15.06 2.45 2.21
CA LYS A 84 16.15 3.39 1.96
C LYS A 84 16.58 4.06 3.25
N PRO A 85 17.83 3.88 3.70
CA PRO A 85 18.33 4.54 4.88
C PRO A 85 18.40 6.06 4.67
N ALA A 86 18.31 6.81 5.76
CA ALA A 86 18.59 8.24 5.77
C ALA A 86 20.05 8.52 5.37
N ASN A 87 20.25 9.41 4.40
CA ASN A 87 21.57 9.98 4.09
C ASN A 87 22.04 10.83 5.28
N ARG A 88 22.91 10.26 6.12
CA ARG A 88 23.64 11.01 7.15
C ARG A 88 24.82 11.75 6.54
N SER A 89 24.61 12.53 5.48
CA SER A 89 25.68 13.19 4.71
C SER A 89 26.21 14.49 5.33
N ASN A 90 26.19 14.64 6.65
CA ASN A 90 26.66 15.86 7.33
C ASN A 90 27.98 15.71 8.09
N ALA A 91 28.63 14.54 8.05
CA ALA A 91 30.01 14.42 8.47
C ALA A 91 30.91 14.53 7.23
N ILE A 92 31.59 15.67 7.08
CA ILE A 92 32.59 15.94 6.01
C ILE A 92 33.73 14.89 6.01
N SER A 93 33.82 14.02 7.02
CA SER A 93 34.82 12.97 7.18
C SER A 93 34.30 11.52 7.10
N SER A 94 33.02 11.27 6.82
CA SER A 94 32.54 9.90 6.66
C SER A 94 32.69 9.45 5.21
N LEU A 95 33.48 8.39 4.99
CA LEU A 95 33.48 7.63 3.73
C LEU A 95 32.03 7.37 3.30
N PRO A 96 31.65 7.59 2.02
CA PRO A 96 30.33 7.25 1.54
C PRO A 96 30.14 5.75 1.69
N ASP A 97 29.25 5.36 2.61
CA ASP A 97 28.91 3.96 2.83
C ASP A 97 28.14 3.45 1.60
N PRO A 98 28.66 2.46 0.84
CA PRO A 98 27.99 1.92 -0.33
C PRO A 98 26.59 1.37 -0.01
N SER A 99 26.33 0.98 1.24
CA SER A 99 25.01 0.50 1.70
C SER A 99 23.95 1.61 1.80
N LEU A 100 24.36 2.89 1.73
CA LEU A 100 23.48 4.05 1.61
C LEU A 100 23.09 4.33 0.15
N PHE A 101 23.75 3.69 -0.83
CA PHE A 101 23.49 3.92 -2.24
C PHE A 101 22.39 2.99 -2.76
N GLY A 102 21.26 3.57 -3.15
CA GLY A 102 20.14 2.84 -3.75
C GLY A 102 19.03 2.47 -2.76
N VAL A 103 18.20 1.51 -3.18
CA VAL A 103 17.09 0.95 -2.40
C VAL A 103 17.47 -0.47 -2.04
N ASN A 104 17.43 -0.80 -0.75
CA ASN A 104 17.73 -2.12 -0.25
C ASN A 104 16.45 -2.96 -0.17
N ASN A 105 16.55 -4.25 -0.48
CA ASN A 105 15.47 -5.20 -0.22
C ASN A 105 15.46 -5.54 1.26
N ILE A 106 14.27 -5.49 1.86
CA ILE A 106 14.07 -5.84 3.26
C ILE A 106 12.92 -6.85 3.40
N THR A 107 12.83 -7.46 4.58
CA THR A 107 11.72 -8.35 4.94
C THR A 107 10.79 -7.64 5.90
N ALA A 108 9.58 -7.34 5.44
CA ALA A 108 8.50 -6.85 6.27
C ALA A 108 7.85 -8.02 7.01
N LEU A 109 7.67 -7.89 8.32
CA LEU A 109 7.07 -8.89 9.20
C LEU A 109 5.64 -8.46 9.52
N LEU A 110 4.66 -9.12 8.89
CA LEU A 110 3.25 -8.85 9.10
C LEU A 110 2.75 -9.60 10.33
N ILE A 111 2.18 -8.88 11.29
CA ILE A 111 1.35 -9.49 12.33
C ILE A 111 -0.10 -9.54 11.83
N SER A 112 -0.64 -10.75 11.72
CA SER A 112 -1.98 -11.01 11.20
C SER A 112 -2.79 -11.91 12.14
N PHE A 113 -4.12 -11.88 11.95
CA PHE A 113 -5.11 -12.69 12.67
C PHE A 113 -4.91 -12.74 14.19
N VAL A 114 -4.76 -11.57 14.83
CA VAL A 114 -4.68 -11.46 16.29
C VAL A 114 -6.07 -11.69 16.88
N PHE A 115 -6.29 -12.85 17.49
CA PHE A 115 -7.58 -13.21 18.06
C PHE A 115 -7.45 -13.62 19.53
N THR A 116 -8.48 -13.32 20.32
CA THR A 116 -8.60 -13.78 21.71
C THR A 116 -10.04 -14.17 21.99
N HIS A 117 -10.23 -15.37 22.53
CA HIS A 117 -11.53 -15.92 22.87
C HIS A 117 -12.30 -15.00 23.82
N GLN A 118 -13.61 -14.86 23.61
CA GLN A 118 -14.46 -13.86 24.27
C GLN A 118 -14.38 -13.94 25.81
N GLU A 119 -14.39 -15.15 26.37
CA GLU A 119 -14.37 -15.41 27.81
C GLU A 119 -13.06 -14.99 28.49
N TYR A 120 -11.97 -14.92 27.73
CA TYR A 120 -10.63 -14.62 28.25
C TYR A 120 -10.17 -13.18 27.92
N ARG A 121 -11.07 -12.36 27.37
CA ARG A 121 -10.82 -10.92 27.14
C ARG A 121 -10.57 -10.19 28.46
N LYS A 122 -9.88 -9.05 28.38
CA LYS A 122 -9.47 -8.20 29.52
C LYS A 122 -8.43 -8.83 30.48
N GLN A 123 -7.95 -10.04 30.21
CA GLN A 123 -6.86 -10.67 30.98
C GLN A 123 -5.46 -10.33 30.44
N GLY A 124 -5.36 -9.46 29.43
CA GLY A 124 -4.07 -9.09 28.81
C GLY A 124 -3.45 -10.17 27.91
N LEU A 125 -4.20 -11.21 27.54
CA LEU A 125 -3.68 -12.32 26.73
C LEU A 125 -3.30 -11.93 25.30
N ALA A 126 -4.02 -10.98 24.70
CA ALA A 126 -3.64 -10.42 23.41
C ALA A 126 -2.27 -9.75 23.48
N GLU A 127 -2.03 -8.97 24.55
CA GLU A 127 -0.75 -8.30 24.78
C GLU A 127 0.38 -9.32 24.93
N PHE A 128 0.17 -10.33 25.78
CA PHE A 128 1.13 -11.41 26.00
C PHE A 128 1.42 -12.24 24.76
N CYS A 129 0.40 -12.58 23.97
CA CYS A 129 0.56 -13.36 22.73
C CYS A 129 1.37 -12.58 21.70
N VAL A 130 1.02 -11.32 21.45
CA VAL A 130 1.70 -10.48 20.45
C VAL A 130 3.13 -10.16 20.87
N SER A 131 3.36 -9.79 22.14
CA SER A 131 4.72 -9.49 22.62
C SER A 131 5.62 -10.73 22.56
N SER A 132 5.11 -11.89 22.99
CA SER A 132 5.87 -13.14 22.97
C SER A 132 6.14 -13.63 21.53
N ALA A 133 5.21 -13.40 20.60
CA ALA A 133 5.41 -13.70 19.19
C ALA A 133 6.49 -12.83 18.56
N ILE A 134 6.50 -11.53 18.86
CA ILE A 134 7.57 -10.62 18.42
C ILE A 134 8.91 -11.05 19.01
N GLU A 135 8.99 -11.31 20.31
CA GLU A 135 10.24 -11.72 20.95
C GLU A 135 10.77 -13.04 20.37
N ALA A 136 9.91 -14.06 20.23
CA ALA A 136 10.31 -15.36 19.69
C ALA A 136 10.77 -15.29 18.22
N THR A 137 10.12 -14.46 17.39
CA THR A 137 10.53 -14.26 15.99
C THR A 137 11.82 -13.47 15.89
N GLU A 138 12.01 -12.42 16.68
CA GLU A 138 13.25 -11.64 16.68
C GLU A 138 14.43 -12.52 17.12
N GLU A 139 14.26 -13.36 18.14
CA GLU A 139 15.29 -14.32 18.58
C GLU A 139 15.59 -15.40 17.52
N GLU A 140 14.57 -15.92 16.83
CA GLU A 140 14.76 -16.86 15.72
C GLU A 140 15.55 -16.23 14.56
N ILE A 141 15.22 -14.99 14.18
CA ILE A 141 15.89 -14.26 13.10
C ILE A 141 17.35 -13.99 13.47
N ILE A 142 17.61 -13.53 14.69
CA ILE A 142 18.97 -13.31 15.21
C ILE A 142 19.76 -14.61 15.14
N LYS A 143 19.18 -15.73 15.60
CA LYS A 143 19.84 -17.04 15.58
C LYS A 143 20.16 -17.50 14.15
N GLN A 144 19.20 -17.40 13.23
CA GLN A 144 19.39 -17.75 11.81
C GLN A 144 20.49 -16.90 11.17
N LYS A 145 20.54 -15.59 11.50
CA LYS A 145 21.56 -14.67 11.00
C LYS A 145 22.95 -14.93 11.60
N LEU A 146 23.04 -15.42 12.83
CA LEU A 146 24.29 -15.88 13.43
C LEU A 146 24.79 -17.19 12.81
N GLU A 147 23.89 -18.13 12.51
CA GLU A 147 24.21 -19.43 11.90
C GLU A 147 24.60 -19.31 10.42
N SER A 148 23.96 -18.42 9.67
CA SER A 148 24.26 -18.15 8.25
C SER A 148 25.49 -17.28 8.03
N SER A 149 26.11 -16.82 9.11
CA SER A 149 27.23 -15.88 9.09
C SER A 149 28.53 -16.61 8.74
N ASP A 150 29.19 -16.24 7.64
CA ASP A 150 30.42 -16.89 7.19
C ASP A 150 31.64 -16.30 7.93
N ASP A 151 32.33 -17.13 8.71
CA ASP A 151 33.52 -16.74 9.49
C ASP A 151 34.69 -16.25 8.60
N SER A 152 34.65 -16.51 7.28
CA SER A 152 35.65 -16.08 6.30
C SER A 152 35.56 -14.59 5.90
N VAL A 153 34.40 -13.94 6.11
CA VAL A 153 34.23 -12.51 5.83
C VAL A 153 34.75 -11.68 7.02
N VAL A 154 35.48 -10.60 6.72
CA VAL A 154 36.09 -9.71 7.73
C VAL A 154 35.01 -9.01 8.55
N ASP A 155 33.99 -8.50 7.88
CA ASP A 155 32.82 -7.81 8.46
C ASP A 155 31.61 -8.75 8.58
N ASN A 156 31.75 -9.82 9.36
CA ASN A 156 30.67 -10.77 9.56
C ASN A 156 29.74 -10.32 10.71
N PHE A 157 28.42 -10.53 10.56
CA PHE A 157 27.39 -10.19 11.57
C PHE A 157 27.73 -10.75 12.96
N LYS A 158 28.26 -11.97 13.02
CA LYS A 158 28.71 -12.62 14.26
C LYS A 158 29.93 -11.95 14.90
N LYS A 159 30.87 -11.41 14.12
CA LYS A 159 32.02 -10.66 14.66
C LYS A 159 31.65 -9.24 15.09
N MET A 160 30.64 -8.65 14.47
CA MET A 160 30.17 -7.31 14.82
C MET A 160 29.21 -7.29 16.01
N SER A 161 28.37 -8.31 16.17
CA SER A 161 27.36 -8.38 17.23
C SER A 161 27.83 -9.05 18.52
N ILE A 162 28.99 -9.71 18.50
CA ILE A 162 29.60 -10.32 19.68
C ILE A 162 30.64 -9.36 20.24
N VAL A 163 30.53 -9.01 21.52
CA VAL A 163 31.50 -8.13 22.19
C VAL A 163 32.83 -8.88 22.33
N ASP A 164 33.92 -8.28 21.85
CA ASP A 164 35.27 -8.85 21.82
C ASP A 164 35.59 -9.67 23.08
N GLY A 165 35.80 -10.98 22.90
CA GLY A 165 36.24 -11.91 23.96
C GLY A 165 35.14 -12.50 24.85
N SER A 166 33.85 -12.27 24.57
CA SER A 166 32.73 -12.91 25.29
C SER A 166 31.78 -13.61 24.34
N GLU A 167 31.13 -14.71 24.75
CA GLU A 167 30.00 -15.32 24.01
C GLU A 167 28.70 -14.49 24.14
N HIS A 168 28.78 -13.25 24.62
CA HIS A 168 27.63 -12.39 24.84
C HIS A 168 27.32 -11.56 23.60
N LEU A 169 26.15 -11.84 23.02
CA LEU A 169 25.55 -11.07 21.94
C LEU A 169 25.10 -9.71 22.46
N ASP A 170 25.62 -8.64 21.87
CA ASP A 170 25.05 -7.30 22.01
C ASP A 170 23.75 -7.21 21.23
N LYS A 171 22.63 -7.38 21.95
CA LYS A 171 21.28 -7.32 21.38
C LYS A 171 20.99 -5.95 20.77
N ASP A 172 21.51 -4.85 21.32
CA ASP A 172 21.20 -3.51 20.83
C ASP A 172 21.87 -3.25 19.47
N LEU A 173 23.11 -3.72 19.30
CA LEU A 173 23.84 -3.61 18.05
C LEU A 173 23.28 -4.57 16.98
N ALA A 174 22.94 -5.81 17.36
CA ALA A 174 22.24 -6.75 16.47
C ALA A 174 20.91 -6.16 15.97
N ASN A 175 20.12 -5.58 16.86
CA ASN A 175 18.86 -4.92 16.53
C ASN A 175 19.07 -3.68 15.64
N TYR A 176 20.17 -2.95 15.79
CA TYR A 176 20.49 -1.83 14.92
C TYR A 176 20.71 -2.25 13.46
N TYR A 177 21.47 -3.33 13.23
CA TYR A 177 21.71 -3.85 11.88
C TYR A 177 20.47 -4.54 11.31
N LEU A 178 19.82 -5.40 12.09
CA LEU A 178 18.60 -6.09 11.66
C LEU A 178 17.44 -5.11 11.46
N GLY A 179 17.40 -3.97 12.16
CA GLY A 179 16.43 -2.91 11.91
C GLY A 179 16.60 -2.17 10.58
N LYS A 180 17.64 -2.47 9.80
CA LYS A 180 17.77 -2.06 8.39
C LYS A 180 17.33 -3.16 7.41
N GLU A 181 17.17 -4.40 7.88
CA GLU A 181 16.77 -5.57 7.07
C GLU A 181 15.34 -6.04 7.36
N TYR A 182 14.79 -5.70 8.53
CA TYR A 182 13.50 -6.13 9.01
C TYR A 182 12.70 -4.96 9.58
N VAL A 183 11.41 -4.94 9.26
CA VAL A 183 10.45 -3.95 9.77
C VAL A 183 9.16 -4.67 10.10
N TRP A 184 8.57 -4.40 11.26
CA TRP A 184 7.27 -4.93 11.65
C TRP A 184 6.15 -4.07 11.09
N TYR A 185 5.07 -4.68 10.61
CA TYR A 185 3.87 -3.96 10.22
C TYR A 185 2.60 -4.75 10.55
N LEU A 186 1.49 -4.04 10.69
CA LEU A 186 0.16 -4.62 10.86
C LEU A 186 -0.94 -3.66 10.38
N TYR A 187 -2.12 -4.22 10.14
CA TYR A 187 -3.35 -3.45 9.89
C TYR A 187 -4.24 -3.50 11.12
N SER A 188 -4.31 -2.40 11.86
CA SER A 188 -5.14 -2.33 13.04
C SER A 188 -6.61 -2.14 12.67
N GLY A 189 -7.45 -3.05 13.16
CA GLY A 189 -8.90 -2.88 13.22
C GLY A 189 -9.41 -2.28 14.54
N VAL A 190 -8.51 -1.99 15.48
CA VAL A 190 -8.84 -1.48 16.83
C VAL A 190 -8.11 -0.16 17.08
N ASN A 191 -7.94 0.63 16.02
CA ASN A 191 -7.29 1.94 16.03
C ASN A 191 -5.88 1.88 16.68
N THR A 192 -5.56 2.77 17.62
CA THR A 192 -4.23 2.93 18.22
C THR A 192 -3.89 1.89 19.31
N TYR A 193 -4.65 0.81 19.47
CA TYR A 193 -4.37 -0.24 20.47
C TYR A 193 -2.92 -0.73 20.42
N TYR A 194 -2.36 -0.86 19.21
CA TYR A 194 -1.03 -1.42 19.03
C TYR A 194 0.14 -0.47 19.31
N GLU A 195 -0.13 0.82 19.57
CA GLU A 195 0.93 1.77 19.94
C GLU A 195 1.65 1.36 21.23
N ARG A 196 0.94 0.63 22.11
CA ARG A 196 1.49 0.05 23.34
C ARG A 196 2.59 -0.98 23.11
N PHE A 197 2.65 -1.58 21.91
CA PHE A 197 3.70 -2.52 21.51
C PHE A 197 4.83 -1.84 20.72
N GLY A 198 4.83 -0.52 20.62
CA GLY A 198 5.82 0.24 19.86
C GLY A 198 5.48 0.43 18.37
N PHE A 199 4.24 0.19 17.97
CA PHE A 199 3.79 0.51 16.62
C PHE A 199 3.45 1.99 16.48
N HIS A 200 3.89 2.62 15.40
CA HIS A 200 3.53 3.97 14.98
C HIS A 200 2.42 3.90 13.94
N ALA A 201 1.38 4.73 14.10
CA ALA A 201 0.20 4.75 13.22
C ALA A 201 0.45 5.59 11.96
N TYR A 202 0.01 5.09 10.80
CA TYR A 202 0.06 5.81 9.52
C TYR A 202 -1.37 5.89 8.96
N PRO A 203 -2.12 6.96 9.27
CA PRO A 203 -3.47 7.14 8.74
C PRO A 203 -3.46 7.30 7.22
N LEU A 204 -4.51 6.80 6.57
CA LEU A 204 -4.68 6.85 5.13
C LEU A 204 -5.97 7.57 4.74
N ASP A 205 -5.91 8.29 3.63
CA ASP A 205 -7.04 9.02 3.04
C ASP A 205 -7.63 8.21 1.87
N PHE A 206 -8.95 8.19 1.74
CA PHE A 206 -9.67 7.45 0.69
C PHE A 206 -10.75 8.28 0.00
N TYR A 207 -10.96 8.02 -1.29
CA TYR A 207 -12.15 8.40 -2.03
C TYR A 207 -13.14 7.24 -2.00
N ALA A 208 -14.37 7.50 -1.54
CA ALA A 208 -15.45 6.52 -1.50
C ALA A 208 -16.51 6.86 -2.55
N ALA A 209 -16.49 6.13 -3.67
CA ALA A 209 -17.42 6.28 -4.77
C ALA A 209 -18.67 5.41 -4.54
N PRO A 210 -19.88 5.98 -4.43
CA PRO A 210 -21.09 5.20 -4.21
C PRO A 210 -21.59 4.52 -5.49
N ASN A 211 -22.26 3.37 -5.34
CA ASN A 211 -22.90 2.64 -6.45
C ASN A 211 -23.95 3.45 -7.20
N THR A 212 -24.50 4.50 -6.60
CA THR A 212 -25.47 5.42 -7.21
C THR A 212 -24.88 6.22 -8.39
N LEU A 213 -23.54 6.30 -8.51
CA LEU A 213 -22.88 6.85 -9.69
C LEU A 213 -23.09 6.00 -10.95
N LEU A 214 -23.41 4.72 -10.77
CA LEU A 214 -23.64 3.79 -11.86
C LEU A 214 -25.07 3.95 -12.39
N THR A 215 -25.25 4.77 -13.43
CA THR A 215 -26.53 4.93 -14.14
C THR A 215 -26.79 3.76 -15.08
N GLU A 216 -28.06 3.50 -15.42
CA GLU A 216 -28.43 2.45 -16.39
C GLU A 216 -27.79 2.69 -17.78
N GLU A 217 -27.53 3.94 -18.14
CA GLU A 217 -26.85 4.30 -19.38
C GLU A 217 -25.37 3.93 -19.33
N SER A 218 -24.68 4.24 -18.23
CA SER A 218 -23.29 3.85 -18.02
C SER A 218 -23.13 2.32 -17.98
N GLU A 219 -24.06 1.60 -17.36
CA GLU A 219 -24.08 0.13 -17.39
C GLU A 219 -24.22 -0.41 -18.81
N LYS A 220 -25.16 0.13 -19.60
CA LYS A 220 -25.33 -0.27 -21.01
C LYS A 220 -24.03 -0.04 -21.79
N VAL A 221 -23.41 1.13 -21.66
CA VAL A 221 -22.14 1.44 -22.34
C VAL A 221 -21.04 0.44 -21.95
N ILE A 222 -20.87 0.15 -20.66
CA ILE A 222 -19.87 -0.82 -20.18
C ILE A 222 -20.17 -2.23 -20.71
N THR A 223 -21.42 -2.68 -20.66
CA THR A 223 -21.80 -4.01 -21.18
C THR A 223 -21.57 -4.13 -22.68
N THR A 224 -21.87 -3.08 -23.47
CA THR A 224 -21.56 -3.04 -24.89
C THR A 224 -20.05 -3.08 -25.14
N MET A 225 -19.24 -2.30 -24.41
CA MET A 225 -17.79 -2.33 -24.54
C MET A 225 -17.16 -3.68 -24.19
N ILE A 226 -17.72 -4.41 -23.21
CA ILE A 226 -17.30 -5.77 -22.86
C ILE A 226 -17.68 -6.75 -23.97
N GLN A 227 -18.91 -6.67 -24.49
CA GLN A 227 -19.40 -7.56 -25.56
C GLN A 227 -18.63 -7.36 -26.87
N ASP A 228 -18.34 -6.11 -27.24
CA ASP A 228 -17.53 -5.74 -28.41
C ASP A 228 -16.07 -6.21 -28.28
N SER A 229 -15.59 -6.48 -27.05
CA SER A 229 -14.26 -7.03 -26.80
C SER A 229 -14.23 -8.57 -26.90
N GLU A 230 -15.36 -9.24 -26.60
CA GLU A 230 -15.50 -10.69 -26.64
C GLU A 230 -15.94 -11.20 -28.04
N SER A 231 -16.62 -10.36 -28.84
CA SER A 231 -17.07 -10.73 -30.19
C SER A 231 -15.95 -10.52 -31.24
N SER A 232 -15.52 -11.63 -31.85
CA SER A 232 -14.63 -11.64 -33.02
C SER A 232 -15.38 -11.41 -34.33
N ASP A 233 -16.50 -10.68 -34.30
CA ASP A 233 -17.35 -10.42 -35.47
C ASP A 233 -17.09 -9.02 -36.03
N PRO A 234 -16.50 -8.87 -37.24
CA PRO A 234 -16.09 -7.59 -37.81
C PRO A 234 -17.26 -6.71 -38.29
N SER A 235 -18.51 -7.07 -37.98
CA SER A 235 -19.73 -6.42 -38.49
C SER A 235 -20.50 -5.59 -37.46
N GLN A 236 -20.12 -5.64 -36.18
CA GLN A 236 -20.69 -4.75 -35.17
C GLN A 236 -19.94 -3.41 -35.16
N VAL A 237 -20.70 -2.32 -35.19
CA VAL A 237 -20.20 -0.95 -35.27
C VAL A 237 -19.26 -0.72 -34.09
N LYS A 238 -17.95 -0.55 -34.38
CA LYS A 238 -16.93 -0.15 -33.39
C LYS A 238 -17.33 1.19 -32.76
N HIS A 239 -18.15 1.14 -31.71
CA HIS A 239 -18.56 2.34 -31.01
C HIS A 239 -17.41 2.81 -30.13
N SER A 240 -16.83 3.93 -30.55
CA SER A 240 -15.64 4.58 -29.99
C SER A 240 -14.34 3.81 -30.27
N GLY A 241 -13.26 4.52 -30.61
CA GLY A 241 -11.92 3.93 -30.73
C GLY A 241 -11.33 3.49 -29.38
N LYS A 242 -12.16 3.02 -28.44
CA LYS A 242 -11.78 2.55 -27.11
C LYS A 242 -12.24 1.11 -26.93
N LYS A 243 -11.40 0.29 -26.32
CA LYS A 243 -11.68 -1.11 -26.00
C LYS A 243 -11.50 -1.35 -24.51
N LEU A 244 -12.49 -1.97 -23.88
CA LEU A 244 -12.42 -2.39 -22.48
C LEU A 244 -12.14 -3.89 -22.42
N LYS A 245 -11.03 -4.28 -21.79
CA LYS A 245 -10.68 -5.69 -21.55
C LYS A 245 -10.72 -5.97 -20.06
N LEU A 246 -11.47 -6.99 -19.65
CA LEU A 246 -11.49 -7.48 -18.26
C LEU A 246 -10.35 -8.50 -18.06
N LEU A 247 -9.65 -8.41 -16.93
CA LEU A 247 -8.54 -9.30 -16.59
C LEU A 247 -9.04 -10.45 -15.72
N SER A 248 -9.09 -11.65 -16.28
CA SER A 248 -9.57 -12.85 -15.57
C SER A 248 -8.44 -13.64 -14.94
N ALA A 249 -8.60 -14.07 -13.69
CA ALA A 249 -7.55 -14.80 -12.99
C ALA A 249 -7.34 -16.23 -13.50
N ASP A 250 -8.25 -16.81 -14.28
CA ASP A 250 -8.08 -18.15 -14.85
C ASP A 250 -7.35 -18.13 -16.21
N ASN A 251 -7.19 -16.96 -16.83
CA ASN A 251 -6.55 -16.83 -18.13
C ASN A 251 -5.05 -16.51 -17.96
N PRO A 252 -4.13 -17.38 -18.43
CA PRO A 252 -2.68 -17.16 -18.24
C PRO A 252 -2.19 -15.86 -18.89
N ALA A 253 -2.75 -15.47 -20.04
CA ALA A 253 -2.36 -14.21 -20.70
C ALA A 253 -2.76 -12.97 -19.88
N ASP A 254 -3.88 -13.04 -19.16
CA ASP A 254 -4.30 -11.93 -18.29
C ASP A 254 -3.47 -11.92 -17.00
N GLN A 255 -3.07 -13.09 -16.48
CA GLN A 255 -2.13 -13.19 -15.36
C GLN A 255 -0.77 -12.56 -15.69
N GLU A 256 -0.23 -12.79 -16.89
CA GLU A 256 1.01 -12.18 -17.36
C GLU A 256 0.90 -10.64 -17.41
N ILE A 257 -0.25 -10.12 -17.87
CA ILE A 257 -0.50 -8.68 -17.88
C ILE A 257 -0.54 -8.11 -16.46
N VAL A 258 -1.22 -8.78 -15.53
CA VAL A 258 -1.22 -8.38 -14.12
C VAL A 258 0.21 -8.40 -13.55
N GLN A 259 0.99 -9.43 -13.83
CA GLN A 259 2.40 -9.48 -13.40
C GLN A 259 3.22 -8.32 -13.98
N PHE A 260 3.03 -7.97 -15.25
CA PHE A 260 3.69 -6.83 -15.88
C PHE A 260 3.30 -5.50 -15.22
N ILE A 261 2.02 -5.30 -14.91
CA ILE A 261 1.55 -4.12 -14.16
C ILE A 261 2.25 -4.03 -12.80
N LEU A 262 2.32 -5.13 -12.05
CA LEU A 262 2.98 -5.18 -10.74
C LEU A 262 4.49 -4.91 -10.83
N GLN A 263 5.15 -5.38 -11.88
CA GLN A 263 6.57 -5.10 -12.14
C GLN A 263 6.82 -3.63 -12.46
N ASN A 264 5.96 -2.99 -13.26
CA ASN A 264 6.06 -1.54 -13.50
C ASN A 264 5.85 -0.76 -12.21
N LYS A 265 4.85 -1.13 -11.40
CA LYS A 265 4.62 -0.51 -10.10
C LYS A 265 5.82 -0.69 -9.15
N GLU A 266 6.47 -1.84 -9.19
CA GLU A 266 7.73 -2.08 -8.46
C GLU A 266 8.79 -1.06 -8.86
N LEU A 267 8.99 -0.83 -10.17
CA LEU A 267 9.93 0.16 -10.68
C LEU A 267 9.55 1.58 -10.24
N ASP A 268 8.27 1.95 -10.32
CA ASP A 268 7.79 3.26 -9.90
C ASP A 268 8.07 3.51 -8.42
N ILE A 269 7.77 2.53 -7.55
CA ILE A 269 8.08 2.58 -6.12
C ILE A 269 9.58 2.75 -5.90
N VAL A 270 10.41 1.95 -6.57
CA VAL A 270 11.87 2.04 -6.44
C VAL A 270 12.37 3.41 -6.90
N THR A 271 11.82 3.97 -7.97
CA THR A 271 12.17 5.32 -8.42
C THR A 271 11.73 6.39 -7.43
N GLU A 272 10.53 6.30 -6.85
CA GLU A 272 10.01 7.26 -5.87
C GLU A 272 10.80 7.23 -4.55
N ILE A 273 11.12 6.03 -4.05
CA ILE A 273 12.01 5.86 -2.91
C ILE A 273 13.39 6.43 -3.25
N ASN A 274 13.85 6.24 -4.50
CA ASN A 274 15.14 6.76 -4.92
C ASN A 274 15.22 8.27 -5.05
N LYS A 275 14.11 8.96 -5.36
CA LYS A 275 14.02 10.42 -5.35
C LYS A 275 14.36 10.93 -3.93
N LEU A 276 15.61 11.35 -3.76
CA LEU A 276 16.14 11.98 -2.54
C LEU A 276 16.38 13.48 -2.82
N LEU A 277 15.59 14.32 -2.13
CA LEU A 277 15.85 15.72 -1.75
C LEU A 277 16.08 16.78 -2.84
N THR A 278 14.98 17.45 -3.19
CA THR A 278 14.79 18.92 -3.24
C THR A 278 13.26 19.10 -3.25
N HIS A 279 12.60 19.74 -2.29
CA HIS A 279 12.53 21.18 -2.07
C HIS A 279 12.39 21.55 -0.58
N SER A 280 13.17 22.53 -0.12
CA SER A 280 13.09 23.08 1.25
C SER A 280 11.89 24.04 1.47
N GLU A 281 10.87 23.99 0.63
CA GLU A 281 9.58 24.67 0.86
C GLU A 281 8.47 23.68 1.31
N LEU A 282 8.76 22.37 1.31
CA LEU A 282 7.77 21.30 1.53
C LEU A 282 7.87 20.61 2.89
N GLN A 283 8.32 21.32 3.93
CA GLN A 283 7.92 20.97 5.30
C GLN A 283 6.43 21.29 5.59
N GLY A 284 5.67 21.67 4.55
CA GLY A 284 4.22 21.76 4.55
C GLY A 284 3.47 20.67 3.79
N ASP A 285 4.13 19.84 2.95
CA ASP A 285 3.45 18.75 2.25
C ASP A 285 3.51 17.48 3.07
N ARG A 286 2.68 17.49 4.10
CA ARG A 286 2.05 16.27 4.58
C ARG A 286 1.39 15.60 3.37
N LYS A 287 1.67 14.31 3.12
CA LYS A 287 0.77 13.39 2.38
C LYS A 287 -0.52 13.16 3.19
N SER A 288 -1.15 14.25 3.61
CA SER A 288 -2.38 14.37 4.39
C SER A 288 -3.03 15.63 3.87
N SER A 289 -4.22 15.47 3.31
CA SER A 289 -5.08 16.44 2.60
C SER A 289 -5.42 17.79 3.27
N THR A 290 -4.67 18.20 4.29
CA THR A 290 -4.76 19.53 4.91
C THR A 290 -4.19 20.68 4.06
N SER A 291 -3.69 20.42 2.84
CA SER A 291 -3.02 21.43 2.00
C SER A 291 -3.94 22.45 1.31
N LEU A 292 -5.27 22.30 1.38
CA LEU A 292 -6.20 23.30 0.79
C LEU A 292 -6.45 24.53 1.68
N THR A 293 -6.21 24.45 3.00
CA THR A 293 -6.39 25.59 3.91
C THR A 293 -5.16 26.52 3.99
N ASN A 294 -4.01 26.11 3.43
CA ASN A 294 -2.78 26.91 3.49
C ASN A 294 -2.55 27.81 2.26
N LEU A 295 -3.23 27.60 1.13
CA LEU A 295 -3.12 28.51 -0.02
C LEU A 295 -3.67 29.91 0.29
N THR A 296 -4.77 29.99 1.06
CA THR A 296 -5.32 31.27 1.53
C THR A 296 -4.40 31.97 2.51
N ASN A 297 -3.70 31.24 3.37
CA ASN A 297 -2.73 31.82 4.30
C ASN A 297 -1.43 32.27 3.60
N ILE A 298 -0.95 31.52 2.61
CA ILE A 298 0.24 31.88 1.82
C ILE A 298 -0.05 33.11 0.94
N LEU A 299 -1.24 33.21 0.36
CA LEU A 299 -1.66 34.40 -0.39
C LEU A 299 -1.93 35.60 0.54
N ALA A 300 -2.51 35.37 1.72
CA ALA A 300 -2.80 36.44 2.70
C ALA A 300 -1.58 36.99 3.45
N MET A 301 -0.44 36.28 3.45
CA MET A 301 0.82 36.79 4.02
C MET A 301 1.66 37.61 3.03
N SER A 302 1.21 37.79 1.79
CA SER A 302 1.84 38.75 0.87
C SER A 302 1.37 40.17 1.19
N LYS A 303 2.21 40.93 1.90
CA LYS A 303 2.02 42.38 2.01
C LYS A 303 2.11 42.98 0.59
N PRO A 304 1.19 43.88 0.19
CA PRO A 304 1.32 44.57 -1.08
C PRO A 304 2.62 45.37 -1.08
N GLY A 305 3.62 44.92 -1.83
CA GLY A 305 4.93 45.57 -1.94
C GLY A 305 6.17 44.73 -1.56
N SER A 306 6.05 43.46 -1.14
CA SER A 306 7.23 42.59 -1.00
C SER A 306 7.50 41.85 -2.30
N HIS A 307 8.52 42.30 -3.05
CA HIS A 307 9.08 41.54 -4.16
C HIS A 307 9.55 40.17 -3.66
N THR A 308 9.02 39.11 -4.25
CA THR A 308 9.58 37.76 -4.23
C THR A 308 10.96 37.81 -4.87
N ALA A 309 12.00 37.96 -4.04
CA ALA A 309 13.38 37.86 -4.47
C ALA A 309 13.73 36.39 -4.76
N LEU A 310 13.17 35.84 -5.84
CA LEU A 310 13.82 34.82 -6.65
C LEU A 310 14.87 35.52 -7.52
N SER A 311 15.89 36.09 -6.88
CA SER A 311 17.06 36.58 -7.59
C SER A 311 17.98 35.40 -7.84
N SER A 312 18.02 35.01 -9.10
CA SER A 312 19.00 34.12 -9.71
C SER A 312 20.40 34.27 -9.09
N ILE A 313 20.98 33.13 -8.71
CA ILE A 313 22.41 33.02 -8.49
C ILE A 313 23.07 33.30 -9.85
N THR A 314 23.45 34.55 -10.06
CA THR A 314 24.37 34.95 -11.13
C THR A 314 25.67 35.32 -10.45
N GLU A 315 26.60 34.37 -10.43
CA GLU A 315 28.01 34.69 -10.22
C GLU A 315 28.43 35.69 -11.31
N SER A 316 28.58 36.94 -10.93
CA SER A 316 29.27 37.94 -11.73
C SER A 316 30.41 38.52 -10.90
N ASN A 317 31.58 37.92 -11.09
CA ASN A 317 32.85 38.53 -10.75
C ASN A 317 32.94 39.90 -11.44
N THR A 318 32.76 40.99 -10.70
CA THR A 318 33.32 42.29 -11.07
C THR A 318 33.90 42.98 -9.84
N VAL A 319 35.16 43.38 -10.00
CA VAL A 319 35.99 44.08 -9.02
C VAL A 319 35.54 45.55 -8.96
N GLY A 320 35.30 46.07 -7.76
CA GLY A 320 35.01 47.49 -7.56
C GLY A 320 34.87 47.87 -6.08
N ALA A 321 35.82 48.66 -5.59
CA ALA A 321 35.97 49.05 -4.18
C ALA A 321 34.82 49.91 -3.63
N GLY A 322 34.46 49.70 -2.36
CA GLY A 322 33.60 50.58 -1.58
C GLY A 322 33.31 50.03 -0.19
N ALA A 323 33.94 50.61 0.83
CA ALA A 323 33.90 50.19 2.22
C ALA A 323 32.49 50.26 2.84
N GLY A 324 32.13 49.27 3.66
CA GLY A 324 30.92 49.28 4.48
C GLY A 324 30.75 47.99 5.28
N LEU A 325 31.34 47.95 6.47
CA LEU A 325 31.19 46.90 7.47
C LEU A 325 29.71 46.61 7.77
N SER A 326 29.21 45.44 7.39
CA SER A 326 28.20 44.74 8.19
C SER A 326 28.50 43.25 8.15
N GLY A 327 28.74 42.69 9.34
CA GLY A 327 28.99 41.26 9.51
C GLY A 327 27.75 40.46 9.13
N GLY A 328 27.72 40.00 7.88
CA GLY A 328 26.80 38.96 7.40
C GLY A 328 27.17 37.64 8.06
N ARG A 329 26.77 37.46 9.32
CA ARG A 329 26.77 36.17 10.01
C ARG A 329 25.97 35.20 9.14
N ARG A 330 26.66 34.30 8.44
CA ARG A 330 26.08 33.19 7.68
C ARG A 330 25.17 32.38 8.63
N LYS A 331 23.88 32.74 8.65
CA LYS A 331 22.74 31.88 8.97
C LYS A 331 22.23 31.39 7.63
N SER A 332 21.94 30.14 7.35
CA SER A 332 21.92 28.90 8.12
C SER A 332 21.98 27.81 7.05
N SER A 333 22.88 26.82 7.17
CA SER A 333 22.74 25.61 6.37
C SER A 333 21.38 25.01 6.71
N VAL A 334 20.46 24.96 5.75
CA VAL A 334 19.26 24.12 5.87
C VAL A 334 19.79 22.69 6.01
N GLN A 335 19.83 22.21 7.25
CA GLN A 335 20.17 20.83 7.53
C GLN A 335 18.99 20.00 7.04
N ASN A 336 19.15 19.45 5.84
CA ASN A 336 18.25 18.46 5.29
C ASN A 336 18.39 17.18 6.13
N GLN A 337 17.56 17.03 7.17
CA GLN A 337 17.40 15.74 7.83
C GLN A 337 16.56 14.88 6.90
N THR A 338 17.20 13.90 6.29
CA THR A 338 16.54 12.93 5.42
C THR A 338 15.95 11.86 6.32
N VAL A 339 14.64 11.61 6.24
CA VAL A 339 13.99 10.51 6.98
C VAL A 339 14.19 9.21 6.18
N PRO A 340 14.47 8.05 6.81
CA PRO A 340 14.51 6.78 6.09
C PRO A 340 13.16 6.48 5.46
N LYS A 341 13.14 5.82 4.31
CA LYS A 341 11.91 5.51 3.55
C LYS A 341 11.62 4.00 3.53
N PHE A 342 10.36 3.61 3.63
CA PHE A 342 9.91 2.21 3.54
C PHE A 342 8.70 2.06 2.60
N SER A 343 8.66 0.96 1.83
CA SER A 343 7.49 0.51 1.06
C SER A 343 7.43 -1.02 1.04
N LEU A 344 6.23 -1.58 0.88
CA LEU A 344 6.08 -3.00 0.53
C LEU A 344 6.38 -3.21 -0.96
N LYS A 345 6.86 -4.41 -1.30
CA LYS A 345 7.10 -4.80 -2.70
C LYS A 345 5.82 -5.42 -3.25
N PRO A 346 5.22 -4.87 -4.33
CA PRO A 346 4.09 -5.51 -4.98
C PRO A 346 4.58 -6.82 -5.60
N THR A 347 4.01 -7.94 -5.17
CA THR A 347 4.31 -9.24 -5.79
C THR A 347 3.04 -9.95 -6.19
N TYR A 348 3.13 -10.70 -7.29
CA TYR A 348 1.99 -11.45 -7.79
C TYR A 348 1.52 -12.53 -6.80
N LEU A 349 2.43 -13.06 -5.98
CA LEU A 349 2.12 -14.02 -4.93
C LEU A 349 1.17 -13.41 -3.89
N GLU A 350 1.41 -12.16 -3.49
CA GLU A 350 0.52 -11.44 -2.56
C GLU A 350 -0.84 -11.11 -3.19
N HIS A 351 -0.85 -10.75 -4.47
CA HIS A 351 -2.09 -10.55 -5.21
C HIS A 351 -2.92 -11.83 -5.33
N GLN A 352 -2.27 -12.97 -5.58
CA GLN A 352 -2.92 -14.29 -5.64
C GLN A 352 -3.48 -14.73 -4.28
N TRP A 353 -2.75 -14.47 -3.19
CA TRP A 353 -3.19 -14.77 -1.83
C TRP A 353 -4.57 -14.14 -1.53
N ASN A 354 -4.73 -12.87 -1.89
CA ASN A 354 -5.99 -12.13 -1.70
C ASN A 354 -7.09 -12.64 -2.64
N ALA A 355 -6.76 -12.85 -3.91
CA ALA A 355 -7.74 -13.33 -4.90
C ALA A 355 -8.24 -14.76 -4.61
N PHE A 356 -7.38 -15.64 -4.10
CA PHE A 356 -7.77 -16.99 -3.72
C PHE A 356 -8.80 -16.99 -2.58
N PHE A 357 -8.55 -16.18 -1.55
CA PHE A 357 -9.46 -16.01 -0.42
C PHE A 357 -10.85 -15.53 -0.87
N GLU A 358 -10.90 -14.55 -1.77
CA GLU A 358 -12.16 -14.05 -2.36
C GLU A 358 -12.93 -15.13 -3.13
N LYS A 359 -12.23 -15.87 -4.00
CA LYS A 359 -12.82 -16.92 -4.83
C LYS A 359 -13.47 -18.01 -3.97
N GLU A 360 -12.80 -18.46 -2.92
CA GLU A 360 -13.31 -19.54 -2.07
C GLU A 360 -14.47 -19.10 -1.17
N ILE A 361 -14.45 -17.88 -0.60
CA ILE A 361 -15.57 -17.38 0.21
C ILE A 361 -16.85 -17.20 -0.61
N LEU A 362 -16.72 -16.84 -1.89
CA LEU A 362 -17.85 -16.56 -2.77
C LEU A 362 -18.21 -17.75 -3.67
N LYS A 363 -17.52 -18.88 -3.51
CA LYS A 363 -17.69 -20.12 -4.28
C LYS A 363 -19.08 -20.72 -4.20
N ASN A 364 -19.80 -20.49 -3.11
CA ASN A 364 -21.16 -20.98 -2.89
C ASN A 364 -22.25 -20.03 -3.42
N LYS A 365 -21.89 -18.89 -4.01
CA LYS A 365 -22.83 -17.93 -4.62
C LYS A 365 -23.07 -18.23 -6.11
N GLY A 366 -24.08 -17.59 -6.69
CA GLY A 366 -24.53 -17.83 -8.07
C GLY A 366 -23.44 -17.72 -9.13
N GLU A 367 -23.69 -18.31 -10.30
CA GLU A 367 -22.71 -18.41 -11.40
C GLU A 367 -22.18 -17.05 -11.89
N THR A 368 -23.03 -16.03 -11.91
CA THR A 368 -22.65 -14.64 -12.22
C THR A 368 -21.63 -14.12 -11.20
N THR A 369 -21.89 -14.30 -9.90
CA THR A 369 -20.95 -13.92 -8.84
C THR A 369 -19.61 -14.60 -9.04
N LYS A 370 -19.58 -15.90 -9.37
CA LYS A 370 -18.32 -16.62 -9.63
C LYS A 370 -17.53 -16.04 -10.80
N LYS A 371 -18.21 -15.70 -11.90
CA LYS A 371 -17.56 -15.05 -13.06
C LYS A 371 -16.94 -13.70 -12.66
N PHE A 372 -17.67 -12.88 -11.92
CA PHE A 372 -17.19 -11.54 -11.53
C PHE A 372 -16.16 -11.55 -10.39
N THR A 373 -16.14 -12.56 -9.52
CA THR A 373 -15.07 -12.75 -8.54
C THR A 373 -13.76 -13.17 -9.17
N ASN A 374 -13.81 -13.78 -10.36
CA ASN A 374 -12.62 -14.16 -11.10
C ASN A 374 -11.91 -12.96 -11.77
N ILE A 375 -12.63 -11.85 -11.99
CA ILE A 375 -12.08 -10.68 -12.67
C ILE A 375 -11.30 -9.83 -11.67
N GLN A 376 -9.99 -9.69 -11.85
CA GLN A 376 -9.08 -8.99 -10.91
C GLN A 376 -8.82 -7.52 -11.28
N GLY A 377 -9.22 -7.10 -12.47
CA GLY A 377 -8.99 -5.75 -12.97
C GLY A 377 -9.54 -5.53 -14.37
N ALA A 378 -9.29 -4.35 -14.92
CA ALA A 378 -9.65 -4.00 -16.28
C ALA A 378 -8.62 -3.08 -16.92
N ILE A 379 -8.60 -3.09 -18.26
CA ILE A 379 -7.77 -2.22 -19.10
C ILE A 379 -8.67 -1.53 -20.12
N VAL A 380 -8.57 -0.21 -20.19
CA VAL A 380 -9.15 0.59 -21.26
C VAL A 380 -8.03 0.95 -22.23
N THR A 381 -8.16 0.52 -23.48
CA THR A 381 -7.21 0.85 -24.55
C THR A 381 -7.85 1.85 -25.49
N ASN A 382 -7.24 3.03 -25.61
CA ASN A 382 -7.65 4.06 -26.55
C ASN A 382 -6.82 3.95 -27.84
N GLU A 383 -7.41 3.39 -28.90
CA GLU A 383 -6.77 3.19 -30.20
C GLU A 383 -6.37 4.51 -30.86
N LEU A 384 -7.10 5.61 -30.59
CA LEU A 384 -6.81 6.93 -31.17
C LEU A 384 -5.58 7.59 -30.54
N GLN A 385 -5.36 7.36 -29.24
CA GLN A 385 -4.23 7.93 -28.50
C GLN A 385 -3.06 6.96 -28.35
N GLN A 386 -3.25 5.67 -28.68
CA GLN A 386 -2.31 4.59 -28.43
C GLN A 386 -1.86 4.51 -26.95
N ARG A 387 -2.78 4.84 -26.04
CA ARG A 387 -2.58 4.75 -24.59
C ARG A 387 -3.55 3.75 -23.99
N SER A 388 -3.07 3.01 -23.00
CA SER A 388 -3.88 2.07 -22.24
C SER A 388 -3.84 2.45 -20.78
N TYR A 389 -4.99 2.58 -20.13
CA TYR A 389 -5.12 2.77 -18.70
C TYR A 389 -5.60 1.49 -18.05
N TYR A 390 -5.15 1.22 -16.83
CA TYR A 390 -5.54 0.03 -16.08
C TYR A 390 -6.07 0.40 -14.69
N ALA A 391 -6.91 -0.49 -14.15
CA ALA A 391 -7.27 -0.51 -12.75
C ALA A 391 -7.27 -1.95 -12.25
N LEU A 392 -6.62 -2.19 -11.11
CA LEU A 392 -6.69 -3.45 -10.38
C LEU A 392 -7.57 -3.26 -9.13
N TRP A 393 -8.21 -4.34 -8.67
CA TRP A 393 -9.06 -4.28 -7.48
C TRP A 393 -9.04 -5.58 -6.69
N PHE A 394 -9.48 -5.47 -5.44
CA PHE A 394 -9.67 -6.60 -4.52
C PHE A 394 -10.72 -6.26 -3.45
N MET A 395 -11.00 -7.23 -2.59
CA MET A 395 -11.92 -7.14 -1.48
C MET A 395 -11.18 -7.33 -0.15
N LEU A 396 -11.39 -6.40 0.77
CA LEU A 396 -10.90 -6.48 2.14
C LEU A 396 -12.03 -6.22 3.11
N LYS A 397 -12.17 -7.08 4.14
CA LYS A 397 -13.19 -6.94 5.20
C LYS A 397 -14.63 -6.73 4.68
N GLY A 398 -14.98 -7.33 3.54
CA GLY A 398 -16.31 -7.17 2.95
C GLY A 398 -16.58 -5.79 2.34
N GLN A 399 -15.53 -5.06 1.97
CA GLN A 399 -15.57 -3.83 1.18
C GLN A 399 -14.72 -3.99 -0.08
N PHE A 400 -15.03 -3.21 -1.12
CA PHE A 400 -14.37 -3.31 -2.43
C PHE A 400 -13.41 -2.13 -2.63
N PHE A 401 -12.18 -2.42 -3.01
CA PHE A 401 -11.11 -1.43 -3.13
C PHE A 401 -10.45 -1.50 -4.49
N ILE A 402 -10.18 -0.33 -5.07
CA ILE A 402 -9.25 -0.19 -6.20
C ILE A 402 -7.83 -0.11 -5.61
N ILE A 403 -6.96 -1.04 -6.02
CA ILE A 403 -5.62 -1.20 -5.44
C ILE A 403 -4.54 -0.47 -6.20
N ASP A 404 -4.74 -0.25 -7.49
CA ASP A 404 -3.79 0.47 -8.33
C ASP A 404 -4.51 0.97 -9.57
N MET A 405 -4.18 2.19 -9.97
CA MET A 405 -4.62 2.80 -11.22
C MET A 405 -3.44 3.50 -11.88
N GLY A 406 -3.31 3.33 -13.20
CA GLY A 406 -2.21 3.95 -13.92
C GLY A 406 -2.29 3.82 -15.43
N GLU A 407 -1.28 4.35 -16.11
CA GLU A 407 -1.08 4.19 -17.54
C GLU A 407 -0.14 3.01 -17.81
N MET A 408 -0.54 2.09 -18.68
CA MET A 408 0.35 1.06 -19.21
C MET A 408 1.17 1.63 -20.36
N GLN A 409 2.45 1.93 -20.10
CA GLN A 409 3.40 2.25 -21.16
C GLN A 409 3.98 0.97 -21.75
N PHE A 410 3.52 0.58 -22.94
CA PHE A 410 4.23 -0.44 -23.72
C PHE A 410 5.52 0.18 -24.27
N GLN A 411 6.67 -0.14 -23.68
CA GLN A 411 7.98 0.19 -24.25
C GLN A 411 8.16 -0.60 -25.56
N GLY A 412 7.64 -0.04 -26.65
CA GLY A 412 7.58 -0.74 -27.91
C GLY A 412 6.94 0.07 -29.02
N THR A 413 7.31 1.33 -29.19
CA THR A 413 7.37 2.02 -30.49
C THR A 413 7.90 3.44 -30.27
N GLN A 414 8.93 3.82 -31.02
CA GLN A 414 9.30 5.23 -31.14
C GLN A 414 8.07 6.03 -31.61
N PRO A 415 7.82 7.24 -31.08
CA PRO A 415 6.75 8.08 -31.61
C PRO A 415 7.01 8.31 -33.12
N PRO A 416 6.02 8.13 -33.99
CA PRO A 416 6.22 8.34 -35.42
C PRO A 416 6.58 9.80 -35.63
N VAL A 417 7.77 10.03 -36.20
CA VAL A 417 8.39 11.34 -36.45
C VAL A 417 7.55 12.23 -37.39
N ASN A 418 6.43 11.77 -37.94
CA ASN A 418 5.60 12.55 -38.87
C ASN A 418 4.09 12.26 -38.71
N GLY A 419 3.49 12.73 -37.62
CA GLY A 419 2.03 12.77 -37.43
C GLY A 419 1.48 14.20 -37.62
N ARG A 420 0.98 14.51 -38.83
CA ARG A 420 0.39 15.80 -39.18
C ARG A 420 -0.87 16.05 -38.34
N ARG A 421 -0.79 16.90 -37.30
CA ARG A 421 -1.94 17.34 -36.47
C ARG A 421 -2.98 18.05 -37.35
N ARG A 422 -4.12 17.40 -37.60
CA ARG A 422 -5.28 18.01 -38.23
C ARG A 422 -6.22 18.45 -37.11
N GLY A 423 -6.29 19.75 -36.84
CA GLY A 423 -7.17 20.33 -35.84
C GLY A 423 -8.64 20.17 -36.25
N SER A 424 -9.43 19.53 -35.40
CA SER A 424 -10.89 19.58 -35.42
C SER A 424 -11.38 20.04 -34.06
N SER A 425 -12.05 21.19 -34.07
CA SER A 425 -12.42 22.06 -32.96
C SER A 425 -13.61 21.57 -32.10
N LEU A 426 -13.56 20.33 -31.63
CA LEU A 426 -14.61 19.78 -30.74
C LEU A 426 -14.06 18.90 -29.59
N SER A 427 -12.73 18.87 -29.39
CA SER A 427 -12.03 18.16 -28.30
C SER A 427 -11.68 19.06 -27.10
N GLY A 428 -12.26 20.26 -27.00
CA GLY A 428 -11.83 21.32 -26.07
C GLY A 428 -12.09 21.10 -24.58
N ILE A 429 -12.70 19.98 -24.18
CA ILE A 429 -12.85 19.58 -22.76
C ILE A 429 -11.91 18.43 -22.38
N ASN A 430 -11.40 17.66 -23.36
CA ASN A 430 -10.39 16.62 -23.13
C ASN A 430 -8.95 17.16 -23.04
N GLU A 431 -8.76 18.47 -23.24
CA GLU A 431 -7.44 19.13 -23.26
C GLU A 431 -7.21 20.11 -22.11
N LEU A 432 -8.01 20.05 -21.03
CA LEU A 432 -7.62 20.66 -19.76
C LEU A 432 -6.55 19.78 -19.09
N GLY A 433 -5.35 19.73 -19.68
CA GLY A 433 -4.13 19.23 -19.01
C GLY A 433 -3.44 18.01 -19.62
N GLY A 434 -3.88 17.45 -20.75
CA GLY A 434 -3.19 16.30 -21.39
C GLY A 434 -3.33 14.95 -20.68
N PHE A 435 -4.16 14.88 -19.63
CA PHE A 435 -4.53 13.66 -18.91
C PHE A 435 -5.90 13.17 -19.39
N ASN A 436 -6.07 11.85 -19.59
CA ASN A 436 -7.29 11.27 -20.13
C ASN A 436 -8.26 10.82 -19.02
N PHE A 437 -8.97 11.79 -18.41
CA PHE A 437 -9.94 11.53 -17.34
C PHE A 437 -11.10 10.63 -17.75
N GLN A 438 -11.47 10.62 -19.03
CA GLN A 438 -12.55 9.77 -19.52
C GLN A 438 -12.19 8.28 -19.44
N ASP A 439 -10.93 7.91 -19.66
CA ASP A 439 -10.51 6.50 -19.52
C ASP A 439 -10.46 6.07 -18.05
N LEU A 440 -10.05 6.96 -17.15
CA LEU A 440 -10.09 6.73 -15.70
C LEU A 440 -11.54 6.62 -15.19
N GLU A 441 -12.45 7.46 -15.69
CA GLU A 441 -13.88 7.38 -15.39
C GLU A 441 -14.45 6.01 -15.79
N ILE A 442 -14.17 5.54 -17.01
CA ILE A 442 -14.62 4.21 -17.47
C ILE A 442 -14.11 3.11 -16.54
N LEU A 443 -12.86 3.19 -16.07
CA LEU A 443 -12.28 2.21 -15.15
C LEU A 443 -12.96 2.22 -13.78
N VAL A 444 -13.22 3.40 -13.20
CA VAL A 444 -13.92 3.53 -11.90
C VAL A 444 -15.36 3.02 -12.02
N LEU A 445 -16.07 3.36 -13.09
CA LEU A 445 -17.43 2.87 -13.34
C LEU A 445 -17.45 1.36 -13.60
N THR A 446 -16.42 0.81 -14.26
CA THR A 446 -16.27 -0.64 -14.45
C THR A 446 -16.05 -1.33 -13.11
N ALA A 447 -15.24 -0.76 -12.22
CA ALA A 447 -15.04 -1.28 -10.87
C ALA A 447 -16.35 -1.28 -10.05
N LEU A 448 -17.15 -0.21 -10.13
CA LEU A 448 -18.49 -0.14 -9.52
C LEU A 448 -19.44 -1.20 -10.10
N TYR A 449 -19.44 -1.40 -11.42
CA TYR A 449 -20.23 -2.45 -12.07
C TYR A 449 -19.82 -3.85 -11.60
N VAL A 450 -18.52 -4.14 -11.55
CA VAL A 450 -18.01 -5.44 -11.06
C VAL A 450 -18.35 -5.63 -9.59
N ALA A 451 -18.21 -4.60 -8.75
CA ALA A 451 -18.60 -4.66 -7.34
C ALA A 451 -20.09 -5.00 -7.19
N LYS A 452 -20.97 -4.29 -7.90
CA LYS A 452 -22.44 -4.54 -7.89
C LYS A 452 -22.78 -5.97 -8.30
N GLN A 453 -22.12 -6.52 -9.32
CA GLN A 453 -22.34 -7.88 -9.80
C GLN A 453 -21.77 -8.96 -8.86
N ARG A 454 -20.70 -8.65 -8.10
CA ARG A 454 -20.11 -9.56 -7.11
C ARG A 454 -20.99 -9.70 -5.87
N SER A 455 -21.54 -8.61 -5.35
CA SER A 455 -22.43 -8.64 -4.20
C SER A 455 -23.27 -7.38 -4.13
N PRO A 456 -24.60 -7.49 -3.88
CA PRO A 456 -25.45 -6.32 -3.67
C PRO A 456 -25.14 -5.59 -2.35
N LYS A 457 -24.26 -6.15 -1.50
CA LYS A 457 -23.84 -5.53 -0.22
C LYS A 457 -22.72 -4.49 -0.37
N PHE A 458 -22.06 -4.41 -1.52
CA PHE A 458 -21.02 -3.41 -1.72
C PHE A 458 -21.69 -2.12 -2.14
N ASP A 459 -21.89 -1.18 -1.22
CA ASP A 459 -22.55 0.10 -1.52
C ASP A 459 -21.57 1.15 -2.09
N LYS A 460 -20.28 0.96 -1.83
CA LYS A 460 -19.20 1.91 -2.17
C LYS A 460 -17.95 1.17 -2.65
N VAL A 461 -17.23 1.81 -3.56
CA VAL A 461 -15.86 1.44 -3.98
C VAL A 461 -14.88 2.45 -3.41
N TYR A 462 -13.86 1.95 -2.72
CA TYR A 462 -12.86 2.78 -2.06
C TYR A 462 -11.57 2.84 -2.89
N THR A 463 -11.03 4.04 -3.08
CA THR A 463 -9.75 4.27 -3.75
C THR A 463 -8.86 5.06 -2.82
N SER A 464 -7.70 4.52 -2.44
CA SER A 464 -6.72 5.24 -1.63
C SER A 464 -6.12 6.37 -2.46
N VAL A 465 -5.88 7.53 -1.85
CA VAL A 465 -5.26 8.68 -2.53
C VAL A 465 -3.89 8.30 -3.11
N VAL A 466 -3.17 7.42 -2.42
CA VAL A 466 -1.81 6.99 -2.77
C VAL A 466 -1.78 5.95 -3.90
N ASP A 467 -2.93 5.40 -4.28
CA ASP A 467 -3.08 4.40 -5.36
C ASP A 467 -3.62 5.00 -6.66
N THR A 468 -3.71 6.32 -6.72
CA THR A 468 -4.04 7.06 -7.93
C THR A 468 -2.82 7.19 -8.86
N PRO A 469 -3.03 7.46 -10.17
CA PRO A 469 -1.92 7.54 -11.13
C PRO A 469 -0.89 8.59 -10.72
N SER A 470 0.36 8.17 -10.51
CA SER A 470 1.43 9.04 -10.01
C SER A 470 1.84 10.16 -10.98
N GLU A 471 1.49 10.03 -12.26
CA GLU A 471 1.72 11.05 -13.28
C GLU A 471 0.75 12.23 -13.17
N ILE A 472 -0.40 12.05 -12.50
CA ILE A 472 -1.42 13.07 -12.33
C ILE A 472 -1.25 13.72 -10.95
N PRO A 473 -1.07 15.05 -10.86
CA PRO A 473 -0.96 15.74 -9.58
C PRO A 473 -2.16 15.49 -8.66
N ASP A 474 -1.91 15.27 -7.36
CA ASP A 474 -2.93 15.00 -6.34
C ASP A 474 -4.10 15.99 -6.32
N PRO A 475 -3.91 17.32 -6.46
CA PRO A 475 -5.03 18.26 -6.48
C PRO A 475 -5.97 18.04 -7.68
N ILE A 476 -5.43 17.57 -8.80
CA ILE A 476 -6.18 17.26 -10.01
C ILE A 476 -6.92 15.93 -9.83
N MET A 477 -6.30 14.93 -9.21
CA MET A 477 -6.99 13.68 -8.85
C MET A 477 -8.11 13.92 -7.83
N PHE A 478 -7.90 14.82 -6.87
CA PHE A 478 -8.94 15.24 -5.92
C PHE A 478 -10.13 15.86 -6.66
N ASP A 479 -9.89 16.79 -7.58
CA ASP A 479 -10.94 17.41 -8.39
C ASP A 479 -11.65 16.39 -9.30
N PHE A 480 -10.89 15.44 -9.86
CA PHE A 480 -11.44 14.34 -10.65
C PHE A 480 -12.45 13.51 -9.85
N PHE A 481 -12.09 13.03 -8.65
CA PHE A 481 -12.97 12.21 -7.83
C PHE A 481 -14.13 13.00 -7.22
N THR A 482 -13.89 14.22 -6.73
CA THR A 482 -14.90 14.97 -5.98
C THR A 482 -15.86 15.76 -6.86
N ASN A 483 -15.41 16.24 -8.02
CA ASN A 483 -16.18 17.14 -8.87
C ASN A 483 -16.44 16.58 -10.26
N TYR A 484 -15.44 16.03 -10.96
CA TYR A 484 -15.63 15.52 -12.33
C TYR A 484 -16.51 14.26 -12.37
N LEU A 485 -16.16 13.23 -11.58
CA LEU A 485 -16.85 11.94 -11.58
C LEU A 485 -18.35 12.07 -11.22
N PRO A 486 -18.76 12.89 -10.24
CA PRO A 486 -20.19 13.10 -9.98
C PRO A 486 -20.88 13.97 -11.03
N ALA A 487 -20.17 14.89 -11.68
CA ALA A 487 -20.75 15.81 -12.66
C ALA A 487 -21.14 15.14 -13.99
N THR A 488 -20.67 13.92 -14.27
CA THR A 488 -21.05 13.16 -15.46
C THR A 488 -22.45 12.57 -15.32
N VAL A 489 -22.97 12.43 -14.09
CA VAL A 489 -24.34 12.01 -13.77
C VAL A 489 -25.27 13.24 -13.71
N LYS A 490 -25.55 13.83 -14.88
CA LYS A 490 -26.09 15.20 -15.01
C LYS A 490 -27.54 15.48 -14.56
N GLU A 491 -28.34 14.51 -14.12
CA GLU A 491 -29.80 14.77 -14.03
C GLU A 491 -30.43 14.84 -12.63
N ASN A 492 -29.78 14.41 -11.55
CA ASN A 492 -30.27 14.65 -10.19
C ASN A 492 -29.11 14.58 -9.19
N GLN A 493 -28.53 15.73 -8.84
CA GLN A 493 -27.55 15.81 -7.74
C GLN A 493 -28.27 15.68 -6.39
N SER A 494 -28.81 14.49 -6.08
CA SER A 494 -29.10 14.11 -4.71
C SER A 494 -27.78 13.90 -3.96
N GLU A 495 -27.74 14.16 -2.65
CA GLU A 495 -26.54 13.95 -1.82
C GLU A 495 -25.99 12.51 -1.92
N SER A 496 -26.82 11.56 -2.36
CA SER A 496 -26.48 10.15 -2.55
C SER A 496 -25.50 9.84 -3.69
N THR A 497 -25.22 10.75 -4.63
CA THR A 497 -24.28 10.53 -5.76
C THR A 497 -22.90 11.16 -5.54
N LYS A 498 -22.67 11.81 -4.40
CA LYS A 498 -21.38 12.46 -4.11
C LYS A 498 -20.34 11.43 -3.68
N VAL A 499 -19.12 11.58 -4.23
CA VAL A 499 -17.94 10.88 -3.72
C VAL A 499 -17.57 11.47 -2.37
N GLU A 500 -17.42 10.61 -1.37
CA GLU A 500 -17.03 11.00 -0.02
C GLU A 500 -15.51 10.92 0.11
N PHE A 501 -14.90 12.00 0.62
CA PHE A 501 -13.48 12.02 0.92
C PHE A 501 -13.25 11.72 2.41
N ILE A 502 -12.68 10.54 2.68
CA ILE A 502 -12.49 9.98 4.02
C ILE A 502 -11.06 10.25 4.47
N THR A 503 -10.88 11.10 5.48
CA THR A 503 -9.57 11.38 6.10
C THR A 503 -9.31 10.59 7.38
N ASP A 504 -10.31 9.84 7.85
CA ASP A 504 -10.24 9.02 9.06
C ASP A 504 -10.63 7.57 8.74
N ALA A 505 -9.80 6.92 7.92
CA ALA A 505 -9.99 5.53 7.53
C ALA A 505 -9.96 4.57 8.73
N ALA A 506 -9.24 4.92 9.80
CA ALA A 506 -9.16 4.10 11.00
C ALA A 506 -10.54 3.89 11.63
N HIS A 507 -11.35 4.94 11.72
CA HIS A 507 -12.69 4.87 12.28
C HIS A 507 -13.78 4.51 11.27
N GLN A 508 -13.73 5.05 10.04
CA GLN A 508 -14.81 4.88 9.07
C GLN A 508 -14.71 3.59 8.26
N ILE A 509 -13.48 3.15 7.96
CA ILE A 509 -13.18 1.95 7.15
C ILE A 509 -12.69 0.81 8.06
N GLY A 510 -12.18 1.13 9.26
CA GLY A 510 -11.62 0.14 10.18
C GLY A 510 -10.22 -0.31 9.75
N LEU A 511 -9.45 0.58 9.13
CA LEU A 511 -8.16 0.29 8.55
C LEU A 511 -7.13 1.33 8.95
N LEU A 512 -6.15 0.91 9.74
CA LEU A 512 -5.02 1.73 10.14
C LEU A 512 -3.71 0.93 10.00
N PRO A 513 -2.93 1.16 8.94
CA PRO A 513 -1.57 0.64 8.87
C PRO A 513 -0.72 1.16 10.03
N MET A 514 0.06 0.27 10.62
CA MET A 514 0.99 0.64 11.67
C MET A 514 2.32 -0.07 11.46
N LEU A 515 3.41 0.64 11.76
CA LEU A 515 4.78 0.16 11.61
C LEU A 515 5.49 0.10 12.95
N LYS A 516 6.36 -0.89 13.15
CA LYS A 516 7.25 -0.96 14.30
C LYS A 516 8.67 -1.24 13.81
N LYS A 517 9.65 -0.54 14.40
CA LYS A 517 11.06 -0.82 14.14
C LYS A 517 11.50 -2.10 14.87
N PHE A 518 12.22 -2.98 14.17
CA PHE A 518 12.77 -4.21 14.73
C PHE A 518 13.59 -3.94 16.00
N GLY A 519 13.35 -4.71 17.06
CA GLY A 519 14.04 -4.58 18.36
C GLY A 519 13.76 -3.28 19.12
N ASN A 520 12.81 -2.44 18.67
CA ASN A 520 12.42 -1.21 19.37
C ASN A 520 10.98 -1.28 19.84
N ASN A 521 10.76 -1.12 21.15
CA ASN A 521 9.42 -1.13 21.76
C ASN A 521 8.81 0.26 21.92
N LYS A 522 9.48 1.32 21.44
CA LYS A 522 8.95 2.69 21.45
C LYS A 522 8.30 3.02 20.10
N PRO A 523 7.10 3.62 20.11
CA PRO A 523 6.40 4.04 18.88
C PRO A 523 7.00 5.31 18.26
N ASP A 524 7.86 6.02 19.00
CA ASP A 524 8.53 7.24 18.53
C ASP A 524 9.74 6.86 17.66
N PHE A 525 9.53 6.76 16.35
CA PHE A 525 10.60 6.67 15.37
C PHE A 525 10.20 7.35 14.06
N GLU A 526 11.17 7.98 13.40
CA GLU A 526 10.96 8.64 12.12
C GLU A 526 11.25 7.64 10.99
N LEU A 527 10.19 7.19 10.30
CA LEU A 527 10.24 6.38 9.09
C LEU A 527 9.19 6.94 8.14
N ASP A 528 9.62 7.46 7.00
CA ASP A 528 8.73 7.94 5.96
C ASP A 528 8.18 6.73 5.21
N PHE A 529 6.86 6.58 5.22
CA PHE A 529 6.19 5.43 4.65
C PHE A 529 5.60 5.80 3.29
N LEU A 530 6.14 5.22 2.22
CA LEU A 530 5.77 5.50 0.84
C LEU A 530 4.88 4.39 0.28
N ASN A 531 3.74 4.80 -0.25
CA ASN A 531 2.78 4.00 -1.03
C ASN A 531 2.05 2.89 -0.27
N SER A 532 0.98 2.45 -0.92
CA SER A 532 -0.12 1.63 -0.42
C SER A 532 0.29 0.35 0.28
N MET A 533 0.33 0.42 1.59
CA MET A 533 0.51 -0.75 2.42
C MET A 533 -0.66 -1.72 2.24
N VAL A 534 -1.88 -1.17 2.31
CA VAL A 534 -3.15 -1.90 2.47
C VAL A 534 -3.30 -3.07 1.51
N PHE A 535 -2.75 -2.94 0.31
CA PHE A 535 -3.09 -3.80 -0.82
C PHE A 535 -1.99 -4.78 -1.20
N TRP A 536 -0.73 -4.53 -0.81
CA TRP A 536 0.43 -5.37 -1.12
C TRP A 536 0.96 -6.18 0.07
N GLY A 537 0.35 -6.01 1.24
CA GLY A 537 0.85 -6.54 2.52
C GLY A 537 -0.04 -7.55 3.21
#